data_AF-A0A8C9NTS3-F1
#
_entry.id   AF-A0A8C9NTS3-F1
#
_cell.length_a   1.000
_cell.length_b   1.000
_cell.length_c   1.000
_cell.angle_alpha   90.00
_cell.angle_beta   90.00
_cell.angle_gamma   90.00
#
_symmetry.space_group_name_H-M   'P 1'
#
loop_
_entity.id
_entity.type
_entity.pdbx_description
1 polymer ?
#
loop_
_entity_poly.entity_id
_entity_poly.type
_entity_poly.pdbx_seq_one_letter_code
_entity_poly.pdbx_strand_id
1 'polypeptide(L)' 'LDISLLALREQMVAEATCPLCLDLFEQPVLTACGHSFCGQLQMMLCSTNWFSVTC' A
#
# COMPACT_ATOMS: atom_id res chain seq x y z
N LEU A 1 12.95 -23.55 14.25
CA LEU A 1 13.70 -22.30 14.08
C LEU A 1 13.23 -21.66 12.78
N ASP A 2 12.06 -21.01 12.73
CA ASP A 2 11.62 -20.28 11.51
C ASP A 2 10.40 -19.37 11.74
N ILE A 3 9.54 -19.66 12.72
CA ILE A 3 8.29 -18.92 12.95
C ILE A 3 8.49 -17.41 13.12
N SER A 4 9.53 -16.99 13.85
CA SER A 4 9.84 -15.57 14.07
C SER A 4 10.29 -14.85 12.79
N LEU A 5 10.99 -15.54 11.89
CA LEU A 5 11.45 -15.01 10.61
C LEU A 5 10.28 -14.87 9.63
N LEU A 6 9.37 -15.86 9.62
CA LEU A 6 8.15 -15.81 8.84
C LEU A 6 7.23 -14.67 9.30
N ALA A 7 7.03 -14.52 10.61
CA ALA A 7 6.24 -13.43 11.18
C ALA A 7 6.83 -12.04 10.88
N LEU A 8 8.15 -11.91 10.96
CA LEU A 8 8.83 -10.67 10.57
C LEU A 8 8.61 -10.35 9.08
N ARG A 9 8.75 -11.36 8.21
CA ARG A 9 8.52 -11.20 6.77
C ARG A 9 7.09 -10.76 6.47
N GLU A 10 6.10 -11.37 7.11
CA GLU A 10 4.68 -11.01 6.92
C GLU A 10 4.39 -9.58 7.36
N GLN A 11 4.93 -9.16 8.50
CA GLN A 11 4.78 -7.79 8.99
C GLN A 11 5.41 -6.77 8.03
N MET A 12 6.61 -7.07 7.49
CA MET A 12 7.27 -6.22 6.50
C MET A 12 6.47 -6.13 5.20
N VAL A 13 5.89 -7.23 4.74
CA VAL A 13 5.06 -7.24 3.53
C VAL A 13 3.79 -6.42 3.74
N ALA A 14 3.11 -6.57 4.88
CA ALA A 14 1.90 -5.82 5.19
C ALA A 14 2.13 -4.29 5.18
N GLU A 15 3.20 -3.82 5.81
CA GLU A 15 3.58 -2.40 5.83
C GLU A 15 4.02 -1.85 4.46
N ALA A 16 4.52 -2.73 3.58
CA ALA A 16 4.96 -2.37 2.22
C ALA A 16 3.87 -2.52 1.15
N THR A 17 2.67 -2.94 1.54
CA THR A 17 1.57 -3.25 0.61
C THR A 17 0.55 -2.11 0.58
N CYS A 18 0.17 -1.69 -0.62
CA CYS A 18 -0.91 -0.74 -0.81
C CYS A 18 -2.26 -1.38 -0.47
N PRO A 19 -3.07 -0.76 0.42
CA PRO A 19 -4.35 -1.35 0.85
C PRO A 19 -5.41 -1.36 -0.27
N LEU A 20 -5.15 -0.69 -1.40
CA LEU A 20 -6.09 -0.61 -2.53
C LEU A 20 -5.79 -1.66 -3.61
N CYS A 21 -4.53 -1.84 -4.03
CA CYS A 21 -4.18 -2.86 -5.04
C CYS A 21 -3.76 -4.19 -4.41
N LEU A 22 -3.54 -4.24 -3.09
CA LEU A 22 -3.01 -5.40 -2.37
C LEU A 22 -1.66 -5.89 -2.94
N ASP A 23 -0.90 -4.96 -3.51
CA ASP A 23 0.44 -5.17 -4.06
C ASP A 23 1.42 -4.18 -3.44
N LEU A 24 2.72 -4.40 -3.61
CA LEU A 24 3.76 -3.52 -3.10
C LEU A 24 3.56 -2.07 -3.58
N PHE A 25 3.83 -1.12 -2.69
CA PHE A 25 3.75 0.30 -3.03
C PHE A 25 4.65 0.64 -4.22
N GLU A 26 4.04 1.18 -5.28
CA GLU A 26 4.76 1.78 -6.39
C GLU A 26 4.61 3.29 -6.31
N GLN A 27 5.74 3.99 -6.08
CA GLN A 27 5.80 5.45 -5.89
C GLN A 27 4.79 5.97 -4.84
N PRO A 28 4.91 5.56 -3.57
CA PRO A 28 3.91 5.87 -2.56
C PRO A 28 3.74 7.37 -2.33
N VAL A 29 2.48 7.79 -2.19
CA VAL A 29 2.10 9.17 -1.84
C VAL A 29 1.45 9.16 -0.46
N LEU A 30 1.97 9.99 0.45
CA LEU A 30 1.39 10.23 1.77
C LEU A 30 0.26 11.25 1.66
N THR A 31 -0.92 10.89 2.11
CA THR A 31 -2.10 11.77 2.13
C THR A 31 -2.12 12.65 3.38
N ALA A 32 -2.93 13.71 3.37
CA ALA A 32 -3.08 14.62 4.51
C ALA A 32 -3.64 13.92 5.77
N CYS A 33 -4.39 12.84 5.63
CA CYS A 33 -4.84 12.02 6.76
C CYS A 33 -3.79 11.04 7.29
N GLY A 34 -2.60 10.99 6.68
CA GLY A 34 -1.48 10.16 7.12
C GLY A 34 -1.44 8.75 6.52
N HIS A 35 -2.32 8.40 5.59
CA HIS A 35 -2.29 7.11 4.89
C HIS A 35 -1.47 7.19 3.59
N SER A 36 -0.77 6.11 3.28
CA SER A 36 0.03 5.97 2.05
C SER A 36 -0.70 5.09 1.02
N PHE A 37 -0.67 5.51 -0.24
CA PHE A 37 -1.22 4.79 -1.39
C PHE A 37 -0.21 4.80 -2.54
N CYS A 38 -0.39 3.96 -3.56
CA CYS A 38 0.44 4.02 -4.77
C CYS A 38 0.34 5.40 -5.45
N GLY A 39 1.33 5.74 -6.27
CA GLY A 39 1.33 6.96 -7.05
C GLY A 39 0.18 7.02 -8.04
N GLN A 40 -0.18 8.23 -8.48
CA GLN A 40 -1.31 8.48 -9.39
C GLN A 40 -1.31 7.58 -10.64
N LEU A 41 -0.13 7.30 -11.17
CA LEU A 41 0.04 6.43 -12.34
C LEU A 41 -0.46 5.01 -12.07
N GLN A 42 -0.08 4.42 -10.94
CA GLN A 42 -0.46 3.06 -10.54
C GLN A 42 -1.90 3.02 -9.98
N MET A 43 -2.35 4.11 -9.36
CA MET A 43 -3.72 4.22 -8.84
C MET A 43 -4.79 4.15 -9.93
N MET A 44 -4.53 4.71 -11.12
CA MET A 44 -5.44 4.56 -12.26
C MET A 44 -5.60 3.11 -12.73
N LEU A 45 -4.60 2.25 -12.47
CA LEU A 45 -4.63 0.83 -12.79
C LEU A 45 -5.26 -0.01 -11.65
N CYS A 46 -5.24 0.49 -10.42
CA CYS A 46 -5.64 -0.21 -9.21
C CYS A 46 -7.15 -0.20 -8.95
N SER A 47 -7.84 0.93 -9.06
CA SER A 47 -9.31 1.03 -8.88
C SER A 47 -9.84 2.39 -9.32
N THR A 48 -11.05 2.38 -9.88
CA THR A 48 -11.78 3.53 -10.40
C THR A 48 -11.92 4.66 -9.35
N ASN A 49 -11.51 5.86 -9.75
CA ASN A 49 -11.75 7.13 -9.07
C ASN A 49 -10.79 7.47 -7.89
N TRP A 50 -9.62 8.04 -8.22
CA TRP A 50 -8.69 8.69 -7.28
C TRP A 50 -9.40 9.69 -6.34
N PHE A 51 -10.48 10.33 -6.80
CA PHE A 51 -11.28 11.26 -6.00
C PHE A 51 -11.98 10.62 -4.79
N SER A 52 -12.09 9.30 -4.70
CA SER A 52 -12.57 8.61 -3.48
C SER A 52 -11.45 8.21 -2.52
N VAL A 53 -10.19 8.41 -2.91
CA VAL A 53 -8.98 8.20 -2.10
C VAL A 53 -8.58 9.49 -1.37
N THR A 54 -9.48 10.46 -1.33
CA THR A 54 -9.48 11.49 -0.30
C THR A 54 -10.08 10.90 0.97
N CYS A 55 -9.24 10.74 1.99
CA CYS A 55 -9.60 11.41 3.23
C CYS A 55 -9.67 12.93 2.95
#